data_AF-G9QJK4-F1
#
_entry.id   AF-G9QJK4-F1
#
_cell.length_a   1.000
_cell.length_b   1.000
_cell.length_c   1.000
_cell.angle_alpha   90.00
_cell.angle_beta   90.00
_cell.angle_gamma   90.00
#
_symmetry.space_group_name_H-M   'P 1'
#
loop_
_entity.id
_entity.type
_entity.pdbx_description
1 polymer ?
#
loop_
_entity_poly.entity_id
_entity_poly.type
_entity_poly.pdbx_seq_one_letter_code
_entity_poly.pdbx_strand_id
1 'polypeptide(L)'
;MKKYLLLLIPIFYYKNSILHFSLEDVLNLMVVVICLDFLLKRTNLQHVFHWGIAICFVFYFCVLYDHSLFNTFNGIPLRGIIEEISINPSLISALYQIFGNVFLLMPFAFSMLYFKWVKSYRRAIGYSMICALTIESIQFLQNVYLLFVLSWIKKKR
;
A
#
# COMPACT_ATOMS: atom_id res chain seq x y z
N MET A 1 17.28 10.54 -15.15
CA MET A 1 17.76 10.58 -13.75
C MET A 1 16.89 11.45 -12.84
N LYS A 2 16.37 12.61 -13.28
CA LYS A 2 15.53 13.49 -12.44
C LYS A 2 14.33 12.79 -11.77
N LYS A 3 13.68 11.83 -12.42
CA LYS A 3 12.49 11.13 -11.89
C LYS A 3 12.70 10.41 -10.56
N TYR A 4 13.93 10.00 -10.24
CA TYR A 4 14.25 9.34 -8.98
C TYR A 4 14.28 10.30 -7.78
N LEU A 5 14.23 11.63 -7.99
CA LEU A 5 13.99 12.60 -6.92
C LEU A 5 12.68 12.31 -6.16
N LEU A 6 11.71 11.69 -6.82
CA LEU A 6 10.44 11.30 -6.20
C LEU A 6 10.61 10.24 -5.11
N LEU A 7 11.69 9.44 -5.13
CA LEU A 7 11.99 8.48 -4.08
C LEU A 7 12.46 9.13 -2.77
N LEU A 8 12.79 10.43 -2.78
CA LEU A 8 13.05 11.17 -1.55
C LEU A 8 11.77 11.39 -0.73
N ILE A 9 10.60 11.46 -1.38
CA ILE A 9 9.33 11.73 -0.68
C ILE A 9 9.03 10.64 0.36
N PRO A 10 9.07 9.33 0.05
CA PRO A 10 8.93 8.27 1.06
C PRO A 10 9.97 8.36 2.17
N ILE A 11 11.23 8.66 1.84
CA ILE A 11 12.32 8.75 2.83
C ILE A 11 12.05 9.89 3.82
N PHE A 12 11.57 11.04 3.32
CA PHE A 12 11.17 12.16 4.17
C PHE A 12 9.93 11.85 5.00
N TYR A 13 8.94 11.18 4.41
CA TYR A 13 7.70 10.80 5.10
C TYR A 13 7.97 9.86 6.29
N TYR A 14 8.81 8.84 6.10
CA TYR A 14 9.17 7.87 7.14
C TYR A 14 10.35 8.31 8.03
N LYS A 15 10.81 9.57 7.95
CA LYS A 15 11.99 10.06 8.69
C LYS A 15 11.90 9.80 10.20
N ASN A 16 10.74 10.02 10.81
CA ASN A 16 10.56 9.82 12.25
C ASN A 16 10.59 8.33 12.63
N SER A 17 10.04 7.47 11.79
CA SER A 17 10.11 6.02 11.96
C SER A 17 11.53 5.48 11.84
N ILE A 18 12.33 6.03 10.92
CA ILE A 18 13.77 5.70 10.80
C ILE A 18 14.52 6.07 12.09
N LEU A 19 14.18 7.20 12.71
CA LEU A 19 14.80 7.63 13.97
C LEU A 19 14.45 6.74 15.16
N HIS A 20 13.27 6.11 15.17
CA HIS A 20 12.80 5.22 16.25
C HIS A 20 13.02 3.71 15.96
N PHE A 21 13.60 3.36 14.82
CA PHE A 21 13.98 1.98 14.43
C PHE A 21 12.87 0.92 14.64
N SER A 22 11.64 1.23 14.25
CA SER A 22 10.57 0.24 14.11
C SER A 22 10.84 -0.65 12.89
N LEU A 23 11.03 -1.96 13.11
CA LEU A 23 11.27 -2.93 12.02
C LEU A 23 10.13 -2.94 11.00
N GLU A 24 8.88 -2.76 11.44
CA GLU A 24 7.70 -2.69 10.60
C GLU A 24 7.76 -1.52 9.61
N ASP A 25 8.10 -0.32 10.09
CA ASP A 25 8.15 0.87 9.24
C ASP A 25 9.33 0.81 8.26
N VAL A 26 10.46 0.21 8.66
CA VAL A 26 11.60 0.00 7.77
C VAL A 26 11.24 -0.98 6.64
N LEU A 27 10.52 -2.06 6.97
CA LEU A 27 10.02 -3.00 5.95
C LEU A 27 9.00 -2.34 5.03
N ASN A 28 8.07 -1.55 5.56
CA ASN A 28 7.08 -0.83 4.76
C ASN A 28 7.76 0.19 3.83
N LEU A 29 8.74 0.95 4.33
CA LEU A 29 9.55 1.85 3.51
C LEU A 29 10.30 1.11 2.39
N MET A 30 10.91 -0.05 2.69
CA MET A 30 11.58 -0.89 1.69
C MET A 30 10.62 -1.32 0.59
N VAL A 31 9.43 -1.80 0.95
CA VAL A 31 8.39 -2.21 -0.02
C VAL A 31 7.94 -1.01 -0.87
N VAL A 32 7.66 0.13 -0.25
CA VAL A 32 7.26 1.36 -0.96
C VAL A 32 8.33 1.80 -1.95
N VAL A 33 9.60 1.83 -1.54
CA VAL A 33 10.71 2.24 -2.41
C VAL A 33 10.88 1.27 -3.58
N ILE A 34 10.83 -0.05 -3.35
CA ILE A 34 10.93 -1.05 -4.42
C ILE A 34 9.75 -0.93 -5.40
N CYS A 35 8.53 -0.80 -4.91
CA CYS A 35 7.34 -0.61 -5.74
C CYS A 35 7.44 0.67 -6.57
N LEU A 36 7.80 1.80 -5.95
CA LEU A 36 7.96 3.07 -6.64
C LEU A 36 9.10 3.03 -7.66
N ASP A 37 10.22 2.36 -7.37
CA ASP A 37 11.32 2.21 -8.32
C ASP A 37 10.86 1.49 -9.59
N PHE A 38 10.15 0.38 -9.45
CA PHE A 38 9.58 -0.37 -10.58
C PHE A 38 8.60 0.49 -11.40
N LEU A 39 7.75 1.25 -10.74
CA LEU A 39 6.74 2.11 -11.36
C LEU A 39 7.39 3.32 -12.06
N LEU A 40 8.36 3.96 -11.40
CA LEU A 40 9.12 5.09 -11.92
C LEU A 40 9.99 4.69 -13.12
N LYS A 41 10.52 3.46 -13.14
CA LYS A 41 11.26 2.93 -14.29
C LYS A 41 10.41 2.95 -15.55
N ARG A 42 9.12 2.61 -15.45
CA ARG A 42 8.18 2.51 -16.58
C ARG A 42 7.50 3.84 -16.97
N THR A 43 7.48 4.84 -16.09
CA THR A 43 6.90 6.16 -16.39
C THR A 43 7.85 7.06 -17.17
N ASN A 44 7.28 7.79 -18.13
CA ASN A 44 7.95 8.87 -18.84
C ASN A 44 7.36 10.22 -18.39
N LEU A 45 8.13 10.97 -17.61
CA LEU A 45 7.74 12.25 -17.00
C LEU A 45 8.30 13.42 -17.83
N GLN A 46 7.67 13.70 -18.97
CA GLN A 46 8.11 14.79 -19.87
C GLN A 46 7.45 16.13 -19.57
N HIS A 47 6.17 16.13 -19.16
CA HIS A 47 5.42 17.36 -18.88
C HIS A 47 5.24 17.60 -17.38
N VAL A 48 5.14 18.88 -16.99
CA VAL A 48 4.92 19.29 -15.59
C VAL A 48 3.66 18.65 -14.98
N PHE A 49 2.60 18.48 -15.77
CA PHE A 49 1.40 17.75 -15.32
C PHE A 49 1.68 16.29 -14.93
N HIS A 50 2.59 15.62 -15.63
CA HIS A 50 2.96 14.24 -15.32
C HIS A 50 3.70 14.17 -13.97
N TRP A 51 4.50 15.19 -13.67
CA TRP A 51 5.17 15.32 -12.38
C TRP A 51 4.18 15.53 -11.24
N GLY A 52 3.17 16.40 -11.42
CA GLY A 52 2.11 16.59 -10.43
C GLY A 52 1.38 15.28 -10.11
N ILE A 53 0.98 14.53 -11.13
CA ILE A 53 0.31 13.23 -10.96
C ILE A 53 1.24 12.22 -10.28
N ALA A 54 2.51 12.17 -10.64
CA ALA A 54 3.49 11.28 -10.02
C ALA A 54 3.73 11.62 -8.54
N ILE A 55 3.77 12.90 -8.17
CA ILE A 55 3.89 13.34 -6.77
C ILE A 55 2.66 12.90 -5.98
N CYS A 56 1.45 13.19 -6.47
CA CYS A 56 0.21 12.75 -5.81
C CYS A 56 0.17 11.24 -5.62
N PHE A 57 0.63 10.49 -6.63
CA PHE A 57 0.68 9.04 -6.60
C PHE A 57 1.73 8.49 -5.61
N VAL A 58 2.87 9.15 -5.47
CA VAL A 58 3.89 8.79 -4.47
C VAL A 58 3.38 9.04 -3.06
N PHE A 59 2.76 10.20 -2.80
CA PHE A 59 2.11 10.49 -1.52
C PHE A 59 1.03 9.48 -1.19
N TYR A 60 0.22 9.13 -2.19
CA TYR A 60 -0.79 8.10 -2.08
C TYR A 60 -0.19 6.75 -1.64
N PHE A 61 0.92 6.31 -2.25
CA PHE A 61 1.62 5.09 -1.83
C PHE A 61 2.22 5.18 -0.43
N CYS A 62 2.71 6.34 0.00
CA CYS A 62 3.22 6.52 1.36
C CYS A 62 2.10 6.35 2.39
N VAL A 63 0.96 7.01 2.16
CA VAL A 63 -0.23 6.87 3.01
C VAL A 63 -0.77 5.44 3.00
N LEU A 64 -0.73 4.77 1.85
CA LEU A 64 -1.18 3.40 1.70
C LEU A 64 -0.38 2.39 2.55
N TYR A 65 0.90 2.64 2.80
CA TYR A 65 1.76 1.74 3.58
C TYR A 65 2.06 2.26 4.97
N ASP A 66 1.48 3.40 5.35
CA ASP A 66 1.59 3.93 6.71
C ASP A 66 0.62 3.20 7.63
N HIS A 67 1.19 2.43 8.54
CA HIS A 67 0.45 1.62 9.52
C HIS A 67 -0.47 2.48 10.40
N SER A 68 -0.11 3.74 10.64
CA SER A 68 -0.88 4.64 11.52
C SER A 68 -2.27 5.00 10.96
N LEU A 69 -2.40 5.13 9.64
CA LEU A 69 -3.67 5.42 8.98
C LEU A 69 -4.47 4.15 8.67
N PHE A 70 -3.81 3.01 8.46
CA PHE A 70 -4.43 1.71 8.19
C PHE A 70 -5.22 1.13 9.38
N ASN A 71 -4.87 1.48 10.62
CA ASN A 71 -5.70 1.10 11.77
C ASN A 71 -7.02 1.89 11.84
N THR A 72 -7.07 3.10 11.25
CA THR A 72 -8.27 3.96 11.20
C THR A 72 -9.10 3.76 9.94
N PHE A 73 -8.45 3.58 8.80
CA PHE A 73 -9.07 3.14 7.56
C PHE A 73 -8.80 1.66 7.45
N ASN A 74 -9.80 0.84 7.78
CA ASN A 74 -9.81 -0.63 7.85
C ASN A 74 -9.41 -1.30 6.51
N GLY A 75 -8.24 -0.96 6.01
CA GLY A 75 -7.66 -1.39 4.76
C GLY A 75 -7.15 -2.78 4.99
N ILE A 76 -7.84 -3.74 4.39
CA ILE A 76 -7.30 -5.07 4.13
C ILE A 76 -6.77 -5.77 5.39
N PRO A 77 -7.69 -6.40 6.13
CA PRO A 77 -7.54 -7.84 6.18
C PRO A 77 -8.82 -8.50 5.69
N LEU A 78 -8.73 -9.44 4.74
CA LEU A 78 -9.78 -10.47 4.57
C LEU A 78 -10.18 -11.07 5.92
N ARG A 79 -9.23 -11.15 6.85
CA ARG A 79 -9.47 -11.53 8.24
C ARG A 79 -10.38 -10.55 9.00
N GLY A 80 -10.27 -9.23 8.78
CA GLY A 80 -11.19 -8.23 9.31
C GLY A 80 -12.57 -8.35 8.67
N ILE A 81 -12.66 -8.59 7.35
CA ILE A 81 -13.96 -8.85 6.69
C ILE A 81 -14.62 -10.10 7.29
N ILE A 82 -13.86 -11.19 7.47
CA ILE A 82 -14.38 -12.45 8.03
C ILE A 82 -14.71 -12.32 9.52
N GLU A 83 -13.85 -11.67 10.32
CA GLU A 83 -14.04 -11.48 11.75
C GLU A 83 -15.18 -10.49 12.03
N GLU A 84 -15.27 -9.37 11.30
CA GLU A 84 -16.35 -8.40 11.41
C GLU A 84 -17.70 -9.02 10.98
N ILE A 85 -17.75 -9.80 9.89
CA ILE A 85 -18.96 -10.56 9.50
C ILE A 85 -19.31 -11.60 10.57
N SER A 86 -18.32 -12.21 11.24
CA SER A 86 -18.56 -13.21 12.28
C SER A 86 -19.00 -12.63 13.63
N ILE A 87 -18.61 -11.39 13.93
CA ILE A 87 -18.85 -10.73 15.23
C ILE A 87 -20.05 -9.76 15.14
N ASN A 88 -20.22 -9.04 14.03
CA ASN A 88 -21.35 -8.14 13.78
C ASN A 88 -21.79 -8.20 12.29
N PRO A 89 -22.93 -8.83 11.96
CA PRO A 89 -23.42 -8.98 10.59
C PRO A 89 -24.01 -7.68 10.02
N SER A 90 -23.46 -6.52 10.37
CA SER A 90 -23.89 -5.26 9.79
C SER A 90 -23.36 -5.18 8.36
N LEU A 91 -24.25 -5.30 7.39
CA LEU A 91 -23.96 -5.20 5.96
C LEU A 91 -23.21 -3.89 5.61
N ILE A 92 -23.37 -2.87 6.44
CA ILE A 92 -22.76 -1.55 6.33
C ILE A 92 -21.23 -1.59 6.55
N SER A 93 -20.73 -2.29 7.57
CA SER A 93 -19.27 -2.36 7.85
C SER A 93 -18.52 -3.07 6.72
N ALA A 94 -19.06 -4.20 6.25
CA ALA A 94 -18.52 -4.94 5.10
C ALA A 94 -18.53 -4.08 3.82
N LEU A 95 -19.60 -3.30 3.57
CA LEU A 95 -19.64 -2.38 2.43
C LEU A 95 -18.60 -1.27 2.55
N TYR A 96 -18.44 -0.63 3.72
CA TYR A 96 -17.40 0.38 3.93
C TYR A 96 -16.00 -0.17 3.65
N GLN A 97 -15.75 -1.42 4.02
CA GLN A 97 -14.47 -2.08 3.80
C GLN A 97 -14.22 -2.38 2.32
N ILE A 98 -15.24 -2.89 1.60
CA ILE A 98 -15.17 -3.14 0.15
C ILE A 98 -14.97 -1.81 -0.60
N PHE A 99 -15.74 -0.78 -0.27
CA PHE A 99 -15.61 0.55 -0.89
C PHE A 99 -14.27 1.19 -0.59
N GLY A 100 -13.77 1.08 0.65
CA GLY A 100 -12.43 1.52 1.01
C GLY A 100 -11.36 0.88 0.13
N ASN A 101 -11.43 -0.44 -0.08
CA ASN A 101 -10.48 -1.18 -0.91
C ASN A 101 -10.56 -0.79 -2.40
N VAL A 102 -11.77 -0.59 -2.94
CA VAL A 102 -11.94 -0.13 -4.33
C VAL A 102 -11.41 1.29 -4.51
N PHE A 103 -11.71 2.18 -3.58
CA PHE A 103 -11.25 3.56 -3.60
C PHE A 103 -9.72 3.64 -3.49
N LEU A 104 -9.13 2.72 -2.74
CA LEU A 104 -7.69 2.57 -2.57
C LEU A 104 -7.01 1.98 -3.84
N LEU A 105 -7.70 1.20 -4.66
CA LEU A 105 -7.15 0.75 -5.94
C LEU A 105 -7.36 1.73 -7.09
N MET A 106 -8.26 2.70 -6.93
CA MET A 106 -8.68 3.63 -7.98
C MET A 106 -7.54 4.56 -8.47
N PRO A 107 -6.71 5.20 -7.61
CA PRO A 107 -5.57 6.01 -8.06
C PRO A 107 -4.54 5.19 -8.83
N PHE A 108 -4.36 3.91 -8.46
CA PHE A 108 -3.46 2.97 -9.12
C PHE A 108 -3.95 2.55 -10.50
N ALA A 109 -5.23 2.20 -10.61
CA ALA A 109 -5.84 1.90 -11.90
C ALA A 109 -5.83 3.11 -12.84
N PHE A 110 -6.09 4.31 -12.29
CA PHE A 110 -6.03 5.57 -13.03
C PHE A 110 -4.62 5.84 -13.55
N SER A 111 -3.58 5.72 -12.71
CA SER A 111 -2.20 5.98 -13.14
C SER A 111 -1.74 4.98 -14.21
N MET A 112 -2.12 3.71 -14.10
CA MET A 112 -1.88 2.68 -15.13
C MET A 112 -2.46 3.05 -16.50
N LEU A 113 -3.68 3.59 -16.54
CA LEU A 113 -4.35 3.99 -17.77
C LEU A 113 -3.79 5.32 -18.30
N TYR A 114 -3.59 6.30 -17.42
CA TYR A 114 -3.06 7.62 -17.77
C TYR A 114 -1.67 7.54 -18.41
N PHE A 115 -0.75 6.78 -17.78
CA PHE A 115 0.60 6.57 -18.31
C PHE A 115 0.68 5.50 -19.40
N LYS A 116 -0.47 4.98 -19.87
CA LYS A 116 -0.57 3.93 -20.90
C LYS A 116 0.27 2.69 -20.57
N TRP A 117 0.43 2.36 -19.28
CA TRP A 117 1.09 1.12 -18.86
C TRP A 117 0.31 -0.10 -19.30
N VAL A 118 -1.00 0.05 -19.46
CA VAL A 118 -1.94 -1.00 -19.83
C VAL A 118 -2.83 -0.54 -20.98
N LYS A 119 -3.06 -1.43 -21.96
CA LYS A 119 -3.82 -1.12 -23.19
C LYS A 119 -5.35 -1.16 -23.02
N SER A 120 -5.87 -1.66 -21.90
CA SER A 120 -7.29 -1.91 -21.71
C SER A 120 -7.69 -1.78 -20.23
N TYR A 121 -8.90 -1.25 -19.99
CA TYR A 121 -9.51 -1.13 -18.67
C TYR A 121 -9.58 -2.48 -17.92
N ARG A 122 -9.98 -3.56 -18.60
CA ARG A 122 -10.05 -4.90 -17.97
C ARG A 122 -8.70 -5.36 -17.43
N ARG A 123 -7.63 -5.07 -18.17
CA ARG A 123 -6.26 -5.43 -17.75
C ARG A 123 -5.78 -4.53 -16.61
N ALA A 124 -6.16 -3.25 -16.58
CA ALA A 124 -5.81 -2.35 -15.49
C ALA A 124 -6.43 -2.81 -14.17
N ILE A 125 -7.71 -3.21 -14.21
CA ILE A 125 -8.41 -3.81 -13.07
C ILE A 125 -7.74 -5.13 -12.63
N GLY A 126 -7.39 -5.98 -13.59
CA GLY A 126 -6.70 -7.24 -13.29
C GLY A 126 -5.35 -7.03 -12.60
N TYR A 127 -4.53 -6.10 -13.10
CA TYR A 127 -3.25 -5.78 -12.47
C TYR A 127 -3.41 -5.12 -11.10
N SER A 128 -4.42 -4.25 -10.92
CA SER A 128 -4.70 -3.68 -9.59
C SER A 128 -5.15 -4.74 -8.60
N MET A 129 -5.95 -5.72 -9.02
CA MET A 129 -6.35 -6.85 -8.17
C MET A 129 -5.16 -7.73 -7.77
N ILE A 130 -4.27 -8.05 -8.70
CA ILE A 130 -3.05 -8.81 -8.38
C ILE A 130 -2.16 -8.01 -7.42
N CYS A 131 -2.04 -6.70 -7.63
CA CYS A 131 -1.28 -5.83 -6.73
C CYS A 131 -1.89 -5.84 -5.33
N ALA A 132 -3.20 -5.71 -5.20
CA ALA A 132 -3.90 -5.80 -3.92
C ALA A 132 -3.63 -7.13 -3.21
N LEU A 133 -3.76 -8.25 -3.93
CA LEU A 133 -3.52 -9.59 -3.38
C LEU A 133 -2.06 -9.77 -2.94
N THR A 134 -1.11 -9.18 -3.66
CA THR A 134 0.31 -9.21 -3.30
C THR A 134 0.57 -8.42 -2.01
N ILE A 135 -0.01 -7.23 -1.89
CA ILE A 135 0.08 -6.40 -0.68
C ILE A 135 -0.47 -7.16 0.51
N GLU A 136 -1.66 -7.75 0.35
CA GLU A 136 -2.30 -8.54 1.41
C GLU A 136 -1.47 -9.76 1.81
N SER A 137 -0.85 -10.44 0.84
CA SER A 137 0.02 -11.59 1.11
C SER A 137 1.25 -11.19 1.93
N ILE A 138 1.85 -10.03 1.62
CA ILE A 138 3.01 -9.49 2.36
C ILE A 138 2.60 -9.11 3.78
N GLN A 139 1.46 -8.43 3.95
CA GLN A 139 0.93 -8.05 5.26
C GLN A 139 0.59 -9.26 6.11
N PHE A 140 -0.03 -10.28 5.51
CA PHE A 140 -0.29 -11.55 6.18
C PHE A 140 0.99 -12.20 6.69
N LEU A 141 2.04 -12.26 5.85
CA LEU A 141 3.35 -12.78 6.25
C LEU A 141 4.00 -11.96 7.36
N GLN A 142 3.94 -10.63 7.30
CA GLN A 142 4.43 -9.74 8.36
C GLN A 142 3.71 -10.02 9.69
N ASN A 143 2.39 -10.18 9.66
CA ASN A 143 1.59 -10.43 10.85
C ASN A 143 1.84 -11.83 11.44
N VAL A 144 1.99 -12.85 10.59
CA VAL A 144 2.40 -14.20 11.03
C VAL A 144 3.78 -14.18 11.67
N TYR A 145 4.73 -13.47 11.07
CA TYR A 145 6.08 -13.31 11.63
C TYR A 145 6.04 -12.62 13.00
N LEU A 146 5.27 -11.54 13.14
CA LEU A 146 5.11 -10.83 14.40
C LEU A 146 4.52 -11.70 15.50
N LEU A 147 3.45 -12.46 15.20
CA LEU A 147 2.83 -13.42 16.12
C LEU A 147 3.84 -14.47 16.58
N PHE A 148 4.66 -14.98 15.66
CA PHE A 148 5.68 -15.97 15.98
C PHE A 148 6.77 -15.38 16.91
N VAL A 149 7.25 -14.17 16.62
CA VAL A 149 8.24 -13.46 17.45
C VAL A 149 7.68 -13.17 18.84
N LEU A 150 6.43 -12.66 18.94
CA LEU A 150 5.77 -12.39 20.21
C LEU A 150 5.56 -13.67 21.04
N SER A 151 5.14 -14.76 20.40
CA SER A 151 5.01 -16.08 21.04
C SER A 151 6.35 -16.57 21.59
N TRP A 152 7.44 -16.37 20.84
CA TRP A 152 8.79 -16.75 21.26
C TRP A 152 9.28 -15.92 22.45
N ILE A 153 9.03 -14.60 22.46
CA ILE A 153 9.35 -13.72 23.60
C ILE A 153 8.55 -14.12 24.84
N LYS A 154 7.26 -14.42 24.69
CA LYS A 154 6.38 -14.83 25.80
C LYS A 154 6.74 -16.19 26.37
N LYS A 155 7.39 -17.07 25.58
CA LYS A 155 7.92 -18.36 26.04
C LYS A 155 9.26 -18.25 26.77
N LYS A 156 9.97 -17.12 26.61
CA LYS A 156 11.31 -16.89 27.17
C LYS A 156 11.29 -16.04 28.46
N ARG A 157 10.14 -15.47 28.81
CA ARG A 157 9.88 -14.69 30.02
C ARG A 157 9.03 -15.52 30.98
#